data_AF-G2GXE0-F1
#
_entry.id   AF-G2GXE0-F1
#
_cell.length_a   1.000
_cell.length_b   1.000
_cell.length_c   1.000
_cell.angle_alpha   90.00
_cell.angle_beta   90.00
_cell.angle_gamma   90.00
#
_symmetry.space_group_name_H-M   'P 1'
#
loop_
_entity.id
_entity.type
_entity.pdbx_description
1 polymer ?
#
loop_
_entity_poly.entity_id
_entity_poly.type
_entity_poly.pdbx_seq_one_letter_code
_entity_poly.pdbx_strand_id
1 'polypeptide(L)'
;MSNEKKPIRLVTYNNKVFVVGLEWRAIKGGLHYMKEVKAIGKRENLDVVAIRQNDSIQAGFAPKFSVPLKGKYSLAVSLVSLIPGKWLAVIPLNKDDLNTDYIVMASTGGLVMPWTDKIVSPAALDQEVVDICNGSHLKMVGLAISALFSSD
;
A
#
# COMPACT_ATOMS: atom_id res chain seq x y z
N MET A 1 11.05 20.37 8.03
CA MET A 1 10.37 19.27 7.33
C MET A 1 9.21 18.83 8.22
N SER A 2 7.98 19.21 7.89
CA SER A 2 6.80 18.82 8.66
C SER A 2 6.67 17.30 8.64
N ASN A 3 6.64 16.70 9.82
CA ASN A 3 6.33 15.28 10.04
C ASN A 3 4.82 15.05 9.79
N GLU A 4 4.34 15.37 8.60
CA GLU A 4 2.97 15.06 8.23
C GLU A 4 2.87 13.54 8.07
N LYS A 5 2.27 12.91 9.07
CA LYS A 5 2.09 11.45 9.09
C LYS A 5 1.22 11.09 7.89
N LYS A 6 1.73 10.20 7.02
CA LYS A 6 0.95 9.65 5.91
C LYS A 6 -0.42 9.18 6.42
N PRO A 7 -1.54 9.58 5.79
CA PRO A 7 -2.86 9.21 6.24
C PRO A 7 -3.07 7.70 6.08
N ILE A 8 -3.35 7.01 7.19
CA ILE A 8 -3.84 5.64 7.17
C ILE A 8 -5.35 5.64 6.93
N ARG A 9 -5.82 4.80 6.01
CA ARG A 9 -7.25 4.59 5.76
C ARG A 9 -7.62 3.12 5.92
N LEU A 10 -8.80 2.90 6.47
CA LEU A 10 -9.49 1.62 6.44
C LEU A 10 -10.51 1.66 5.32
N VAL A 11 -10.42 0.71 4.38
CA VAL A 11 -11.37 0.57 3.28
C VAL A 11 -11.98 -0.81 3.31
N THR A 12 -13.23 -0.92 2.88
CA THR A 12 -13.97 -2.18 2.89
C THR A 12 -14.29 -2.60 1.47
N TYR A 13 -13.81 -3.79 1.09
CA TYR A 13 -14.17 -4.45 -0.17
C TYR A 13 -14.64 -5.86 0.16
N ASN A 14 -15.79 -6.29 -0.38
CA ASN A 14 -16.38 -7.62 -0.14
C ASN A 14 -16.41 -8.02 1.34
N ASN A 15 -16.92 -7.13 2.19
CA ASN A 15 -17.02 -7.32 3.65
C ASN A 15 -15.67 -7.58 4.36
N LYS A 16 -14.54 -7.33 3.69
CA LYS A 16 -13.20 -7.40 4.27
C LYS A 16 -12.63 -6.00 4.43
N VAL A 17 -12.06 -5.73 5.59
CA VAL A 17 -11.42 -4.45 5.91
C VAL A 17 -9.94 -4.52 5.57
N PHE A 18 -9.49 -3.57 4.77
CA PHE A 18 -8.10 -3.41 4.35
C PHE A 18 -7.52 -2.11 4.89
N VAL A 19 -6.24 -2.15 5.24
CA VAL A 19 -5.41 -1.00 5.60
C VAL A 19 -4.67 -0.53 4.36
N VAL A 20 -4.67 0.79 4.17
CA VAL A 20 -4.03 1.52 3.08
C VAL A 20 -3.21 2.67 3.65
N GLY A 21 -2.15 3.07 2.96
CA GLY A 21 -1.25 4.15 3.36
C GLY A 21 -0.05 3.67 4.16
N LEU A 22 0.31 2.38 4.05
CA LEU A 22 1.41 1.80 4.84
C LEU A 22 2.75 2.35 4.38
N GLU A 23 3.65 2.53 5.35
CA GLU A 23 5.05 2.79 5.07
C GLU A 23 5.79 1.48 4.83
N TRP A 24 6.11 1.23 3.56
CA TRP A 24 6.79 0.01 3.12
C TRP A 24 8.30 0.14 3.21
N ARG A 25 8.95 -0.80 3.90
CA ARG A 25 10.41 -0.85 4.02
C ARG A 25 10.95 -2.23 3.68
N ALA A 26 12.07 -2.26 2.97
CA ALA A 26 12.87 -3.48 2.80
C ALA A 26 13.48 -3.89 4.15
N ILE A 27 13.48 -5.18 4.43
CA ILE A 27 13.99 -5.76 5.67
C ILE A 27 15.21 -6.62 5.34
N LYS A 28 16.34 -6.34 5.99
CA LYS A 28 17.65 -6.93 5.68
C LYS A 28 17.97 -8.16 6.50
N GLY A 29 17.20 -8.44 7.56
CA GLY A 29 17.53 -9.41 8.59
C GLY A 29 17.51 -10.89 8.18
N GLY A 30 17.36 -11.20 6.89
CA GLY A 30 17.39 -12.58 6.38
C GLY A 30 16.48 -13.50 7.18
N LEU A 31 17.02 -14.60 7.71
CA LEU A 31 16.28 -15.58 8.54
C LEU A 31 15.74 -15.01 9.86
N HIS A 32 16.27 -13.88 10.35
CA HIS A 32 15.86 -13.23 11.60
C HIS A 32 15.17 -11.88 11.37
N TYR A 33 14.55 -11.69 10.20
CA TYR A 33 13.88 -10.45 9.79
C TYR A 33 12.86 -9.92 10.82
N MET A 34 12.18 -10.82 11.56
CA MET A 34 11.23 -10.42 12.61
C MET A 34 11.86 -9.59 13.73
N LYS A 35 13.14 -9.80 14.04
CA LYS A 35 13.86 -9.02 15.06
C LYS A 35 14.05 -7.57 14.59
N GLU A 36 14.43 -7.39 13.34
CA GLU A 36 14.57 -6.07 12.72
C GLU A 36 13.22 -5.36 12.62
N VAL A 37 12.18 -6.04 12.13
CA VAL A 37 10.81 -5.49 12.02
C VAL A 37 10.31 -4.99 13.38
N LYS A 38 10.46 -5.79 14.44
CA LYS A 38 10.08 -5.40 15.81
C LYS A 38 10.94 -4.24 16.34
N ALA A 39 12.24 -4.23 16.03
CA ALA A 39 13.13 -3.16 16.45
C ALA A 39 12.77 -1.82 15.79
N ILE A 40 12.44 -1.81 14.50
CA ILE A 40 11.95 -0.63 13.77
C ILE A 40 10.64 -0.14 14.40
N GLY A 41 9.64 -1.04 14.54
CA GLY A 41 8.35 -0.69 15.13
C GLY A 41 8.47 -0.09 16.53
N LYS A 42 9.34 -0.65 17.39
CA LYS A 42 9.60 -0.13 18.72
C LYS A 42 10.31 1.23 18.69
N ARG A 43 11.40 1.34 17.93
CA ARG A 43 12.24 2.55 17.86
C ARG A 43 11.48 3.76 17.32
N GLU A 44 10.57 3.54 16.38
CA GLU A 44 9.87 4.62 15.66
C GLU A 44 8.40 4.75 16.06
N ASN A 45 7.96 3.99 17.07
CA ASN A 45 6.57 3.96 17.54
C ASN A 45 5.56 3.66 16.41
N LEU A 46 5.85 2.63 15.61
CA LEU A 46 5.03 2.17 14.50
C LEU A 46 4.43 0.79 14.80
N ASP A 47 3.23 0.54 14.28
CA ASP A 47 2.62 -0.77 14.24
C ASP A 47 3.04 -1.51 12.96
N VAL A 48 3.38 -2.78 13.11
CA VAL A 48 3.62 -3.69 11.97
C VAL A 48 2.26 -4.21 11.52
N VAL A 49 1.84 -3.83 10.32
CA VAL A 49 0.54 -4.23 9.76
C VAL A 49 0.71 -5.42 8.82
N ALA A 50 1.77 -5.43 8.04
CA ALA A 50 2.00 -6.45 7.03
C ALA A 50 3.47 -6.85 6.93
N ILE A 51 3.70 -8.11 6.59
CA ILE A 51 5.01 -8.63 6.19
C ILE A 51 4.81 -9.38 4.89
N ARG A 52 5.63 -9.07 3.89
CA ARG A 52 5.66 -9.77 2.63
C ARG A 52 7.03 -10.42 2.44
N GLN A 53 7.01 -11.71 2.14
CA GLN A 53 8.19 -12.52 1.86
C GLN A 53 8.08 -13.06 0.44
N ASN A 54 9.06 -12.72 -0.39
CA ASN A 54 9.30 -13.33 -1.70
C ASN A 54 10.82 -13.42 -1.88
N ASP A 55 11.37 -13.10 -3.06
CA ASP A 55 12.82 -12.92 -3.28
C ASP A 55 13.46 -11.87 -2.35
N SER A 56 12.64 -10.98 -1.79
CA SER A 56 13.04 -10.08 -0.71
C SER A 56 11.94 -9.96 0.34
N ILE A 57 12.31 -9.44 1.52
CA ILE A 57 11.39 -9.25 2.65
C ILE A 57 11.06 -7.77 2.75
N GLN A 58 9.76 -7.46 2.84
CA GLN A 58 9.26 -6.12 3.10
C GLN A 58 8.31 -6.13 4.29
N ALA A 59 8.25 -5.03 5.03
CA ALA A 59 7.24 -4.81 6.05
C ALA A 59 6.51 -3.49 5.80
N GLY A 60 5.19 -3.52 5.97
CA GLY A 60 4.31 -2.37 5.93
C GLY A 60 4.02 -1.90 7.35
N PHE A 61 4.45 -0.68 7.66
CA PHE A 61 4.30 -0.05 8.95
C PHE A 61 3.20 1.01 8.92
N ALA A 62 2.55 1.25 10.05
CA ALA A 62 1.61 2.35 10.22
C ALA A 62 1.97 3.14 11.49
N PRO A 63 1.75 4.46 11.52
CA PRO A 63 1.71 5.17 12.79
C PRO A 63 0.64 4.58 13.70
N LYS A 64 0.78 4.78 15.01
CA LYS A 64 -0.27 4.41 15.97
C LYS A 64 -1.60 5.02 15.54
N PHE A 65 -2.61 4.16 15.45
CA PHE A 65 -3.95 4.51 14.99
C PHE A 65 -4.95 4.32 16.14
N SER A 66 -6.06 5.05 16.11
CA SER A 66 -7.08 5.00 17.18
C SER A 66 -7.70 3.60 17.33
N VAL A 67 -7.74 2.83 16.25
CA VAL A 67 -8.23 1.44 16.21
C VAL A 67 -7.04 0.50 15.98
N PRO A 68 -6.96 -0.65 16.67
CA PRO A 68 -5.93 -1.65 16.41
C PRO A 68 -5.89 -2.08 14.95
N LEU A 69 -4.76 -1.86 14.29
CA LEU A 69 -4.52 -2.27 12.89
C LEU A 69 -3.98 -3.70 12.79
N LYS A 70 -3.42 -4.23 13.89
CA LYS A 70 -2.87 -5.59 13.94
C LYS A 70 -3.94 -6.61 13.55
N GLY A 71 -3.60 -7.49 12.61
CA GLY A 71 -4.49 -8.54 12.13
C GLY A 71 -5.47 -8.11 11.02
N LYS A 72 -5.51 -6.83 10.64
CA LYS A 72 -6.22 -6.39 9.44
C LYS A 72 -5.42 -6.70 8.18
N TYR A 73 -6.10 -6.84 7.05
CA TYR A 73 -5.45 -7.10 5.77
C TYR A 73 -4.76 -5.84 5.25
N SER A 74 -3.61 -5.98 4.59
CA SER A 74 -3.04 -4.90 3.77
C SER A 74 -3.62 -4.99 2.36
N LEU A 75 -4.17 -3.90 1.83
CA LEU A 75 -4.60 -3.85 0.43
C LEU A 75 -3.40 -4.11 -0.48
N ALA A 76 -2.23 -3.55 -0.13
CA ALA A 76 -1.03 -3.68 -0.93
C ALA A 76 -0.59 -5.12 -1.09
N VAL A 77 -0.46 -5.85 0.03
CA VAL A 77 -0.12 -7.28 0.00
C VAL A 77 -1.12 -8.07 -0.84
N SER A 78 -2.40 -7.73 -0.75
CA SER A 78 -3.46 -8.41 -1.49
C SER A 78 -3.27 -8.22 -3.00
N LEU A 79 -3.06 -6.99 -3.47
CA LEU A 79 -2.87 -6.68 -4.88
C LEU A 79 -1.58 -7.29 -5.45
N VAL A 80 -0.44 -7.16 -4.77
CA VAL A 80 0.84 -7.73 -5.27
C VAL A 80 0.87 -9.26 -5.23
N SER A 81 -0.05 -9.89 -4.51
CA SER A 81 -0.21 -11.35 -4.52
C SER A 81 -1.11 -11.84 -5.65
N LEU A 82 -1.99 -10.98 -6.15
CA LEU A 82 -2.95 -11.31 -7.22
C LEU A 82 -2.44 -10.91 -8.61
N ILE A 83 -1.71 -9.80 -8.71
CA ILE A 83 -1.32 -9.20 -9.99
C ILE A 83 0.20 -9.35 -10.17
N PRO A 84 0.66 -10.22 -11.07
CA PRO A 84 2.09 -10.41 -11.30
C PRO A 84 2.70 -9.23 -12.08
N GLY A 85 4.03 -9.13 -12.03
CA GLY A 85 4.78 -8.18 -12.86
C GLY A 85 4.81 -6.75 -12.31
N LYS A 86 5.06 -5.81 -13.22
CA LYS A 86 5.20 -4.37 -12.91
C LYS A 86 3.91 -3.65 -13.25
N TRP A 87 3.34 -2.93 -12.29
CA TRP A 87 2.07 -2.22 -12.48
C TRP A 87 1.95 -1.01 -11.56
N LEU A 88 1.06 -0.08 -11.93
CA LEU A 88 0.56 1.02 -11.12
C LEU A 88 -0.96 0.88 -11.05
N ALA A 89 -1.52 0.88 -9.86
CA ALA A 89 -2.94 0.87 -9.57
C ALA A 89 -3.38 2.24 -9.03
N VAL A 90 -4.51 2.72 -9.54
CA VAL A 90 -5.21 3.93 -9.10
C VAL A 90 -6.65 3.53 -8.82
N ILE A 91 -7.08 3.65 -7.57
CA ILE A 91 -8.34 3.09 -7.10
C ILE A 91 -9.09 4.20 -6.36
N PRO A 92 -10.32 4.58 -6.78
CA PRO A 92 -11.09 5.56 -6.03
C PRO A 92 -11.45 5.01 -4.64
N LEU A 93 -11.31 5.83 -3.60
CA LEU A 93 -11.74 5.46 -2.24
C LEU A 93 -13.24 5.16 -2.18
N ASN A 94 -14.04 5.91 -2.93
CA ASN A 94 -15.44 5.64 -3.18
C ASN A 94 -15.62 5.19 -4.63
N LYS A 95 -15.96 3.91 -4.84
CA LYS A 95 -16.14 3.32 -6.17
C LYS A 95 -17.24 4.02 -7.00
N ASP A 96 -18.18 4.70 -6.36
CA ASP A 96 -19.34 5.33 -6.98
C ASP A 96 -19.14 6.85 -7.19
N ASP A 97 -17.98 7.40 -6.82
CA ASP A 97 -17.66 8.82 -6.93
C ASP A 97 -16.22 9.05 -7.44
N LEU A 98 -16.09 9.55 -8.67
CA LEU A 98 -14.79 9.86 -9.28
C LEU A 98 -14.18 11.19 -8.80
N ASN A 99 -14.88 11.96 -7.98
CA ASN A 99 -14.32 13.16 -7.32
C ASN A 99 -13.77 12.86 -5.92
N THR A 100 -13.68 11.58 -5.55
CA THR A 100 -13.11 11.13 -4.27
C THR A 100 -11.59 11.06 -4.30
N ASP A 101 -10.93 10.99 -3.13
CA ASP A 101 -9.50 10.71 -3.09
C ASP A 101 -9.21 9.29 -3.63
N TYR A 102 -8.01 9.12 -4.17
CA TYR A 102 -7.56 7.89 -4.79
C TYR A 102 -6.52 7.20 -3.94
N ILE A 103 -6.62 5.89 -3.83
CA ILE A 103 -5.51 5.04 -3.44
C ILE A 103 -4.62 4.87 -4.66
N VAL A 104 -3.37 5.28 -4.53
CA VAL A 104 -2.33 4.97 -5.51
C VAL A 104 -1.47 3.86 -4.93
N MET A 105 -0.92 3.00 -5.79
CA MET A 105 0.04 1.95 -5.42
C MET A 105 0.72 1.36 -6.64
N ALA A 106 1.99 1.00 -6.54
CA ALA A 106 2.70 0.31 -7.59
C ALA A 106 3.38 -0.97 -7.11
N SER A 107 3.59 -1.89 -8.05
CA SER A 107 4.44 -3.06 -7.87
C SER A 107 5.62 -3.09 -8.84
N THR A 108 6.76 -3.55 -8.34
CA THR A 108 7.96 -3.83 -9.14
C THR A 108 8.25 -5.33 -9.19
N GLY A 109 7.35 -6.12 -9.79
CA GLY A 109 7.54 -7.57 -9.91
C GLY A 109 7.24 -8.32 -8.62
N GLY A 110 6.10 -8.02 -8.00
CA GLY A 110 5.66 -8.68 -6.77
C GLY A 110 6.21 -8.08 -5.49
N LEU A 111 6.90 -6.94 -5.54
CA LEU A 111 7.22 -6.10 -4.39
C LEU A 111 6.34 -4.86 -4.38
N VAL A 112 6.00 -4.33 -3.21
CA VAL A 112 5.31 -3.04 -3.10
C VAL A 112 6.34 -1.92 -3.26
N MET A 113 6.07 -0.94 -4.13
CA MET A 113 6.95 0.21 -4.30
C MET A 113 6.81 1.17 -3.10
N PRO A 114 7.90 1.45 -2.34
CA PRO A 114 7.81 2.06 -1.00
C PRO A 114 7.02 3.36 -0.86
N TRP A 115 7.09 4.24 -1.86
CA TRP A 115 6.48 5.56 -1.81
C TRP A 115 5.05 5.60 -2.36
N THR A 116 4.52 4.47 -2.85
CA THR A 116 3.29 4.47 -3.64
C THR A 116 2.04 4.07 -2.90
N ASP A 117 2.09 3.30 -1.79
CA ASP A 117 0.89 3.00 -0.97
C ASP A 117 0.45 4.28 -0.23
N LYS A 118 -0.41 5.08 -0.86
CA LYS A 118 -0.85 6.39 -0.34
C LYS A 118 -2.20 6.82 -0.89
N ILE A 119 -2.77 7.82 -0.24
CA ILE A 119 -4.00 8.50 -0.64
C ILE A 119 -3.64 9.81 -1.34
N VAL A 120 -4.27 10.08 -2.46
CA VAL A 120 -3.98 11.22 -3.35
C VAL A 120 -5.30 11.89 -3.72
N SER A 121 -5.38 13.22 -3.58
CA SER A 121 -6.59 13.95 -3.95
C SER A 121 -6.76 13.98 -5.49
N PRO A 122 -7.99 14.20 -6.00
CA PRO A 122 -8.23 14.30 -7.44
C PRO A 122 -7.31 15.33 -8.13
N ALA A 123 -7.08 16.49 -7.49
CA ALA A 123 -6.27 17.56 -8.04
C ALA A 123 -4.78 17.22 -8.18
N ALA A 124 -4.27 16.27 -7.40
CA ALA A 124 -2.87 15.84 -7.41
C ALA A 124 -2.64 14.55 -8.20
N LEU A 125 -3.70 13.86 -8.62
CA LEU A 125 -3.63 12.51 -9.16
C LEU A 125 -2.78 12.42 -10.43
N ASP A 126 -3.06 13.30 -11.41
CA ASP A 126 -2.40 13.24 -12.71
C ASP A 126 -0.89 13.41 -12.58
N GLN A 127 -0.45 14.41 -11.80
CA GLN A 127 0.97 14.66 -11.56
C GLN A 127 1.62 13.48 -10.84
N GLU A 128 0.94 12.92 -9.84
CA GLU A 128 1.46 11.79 -9.09
C GLU A 128 1.66 10.55 -9.97
N VAL A 129 0.71 10.26 -10.87
CA VAL A 129 0.81 9.16 -11.82
C VAL A 129 1.99 9.37 -12.76
N VAL A 130 2.17 10.59 -13.28
CA VAL A 130 3.31 10.95 -14.14
C VAL A 130 4.64 10.74 -13.42
N ASP A 131 4.76 11.22 -12.18
CA ASP A 131 5.99 11.11 -11.40
C ASP A 131 6.38 9.64 -11.14
N ILE A 132 5.40 8.81 -10.80
CA ILE A 132 5.62 7.37 -10.59
C ILE A 132 6.03 6.67 -11.90
N CYS A 133 5.38 6.98 -13.01
CA CYS A 133 5.68 6.36 -14.30
C CYS A 133 7.08 6.76 -14.80
N ASN A 134 7.45 8.03 -14.71
CA ASN A 134 8.74 8.55 -15.14
C ASN A 134 9.90 8.00 -14.30
N GLY A 135 9.69 7.79 -13.00
CA GLY A 135 10.72 7.27 -12.09
C GLY A 135 10.96 5.77 -12.18
N SER A 136 10.12 4.99 -12.87
CA SER A 136 10.09 3.53 -12.63
C SER A 136 9.78 2.62 -13.82
N HIS A 137 9.67 3.16 -15.05
CA HIS A 137 9.38 2.39 -16.29
C HIS A 137 8.19 1.41 -16.13
N LEU A 138 7.16 1.78 -15.36
CA LEU A 138 5.98 0.95 -15.15
C LEU A 138 5.03 1.05 -16.34
N LYS A 139 4.36 -0.05 -16.68
CA LYS A 139 3.14 0.01 -17.47
C LYS A 139 1.98 0.37 -16.54
N MET A 140 1.22 1.39 -16.91
CA MET A 140 -0.02 1.72 -16.21
C MET A 140 -1.00 0.57 -16.41
N VAL A 141 -1.55 0.03 -15.32
CA VAL A 141 -2.68 -0.89 -15.37
C VAL A 141 -3.82 -0.14 -14.74
N GLY A 142 -4.69 0.45 -15.56
CA GLY A 142 -5.93 1.05 -15.09
C GLY A 142 -6.81 -0.04 -14.49
N LEU A 143 -6.63 -0.31 -13.20
CA LEU A 143 -7.35 -1.35 -12.51
C LEU A 143 -8.50 -0.71 -11.74
N ALA A 144 -9.63 -0.51 -12.43
CA ALA A 144 -10.90 -0.33 -11.74
C ALA A 144 -11.19 -1.64 -10.98
N ILE A 145 -10.98 -1.62 -9.66
CA ILE A 145 -11.12 -2.79 -8.78
C ILE A 145 -12.53 -3.42 -8.78
N SER A 146 -13.51 -2.80 -9.44
CA SER A 146 -14.83 -3.39 -9.64
C SER A 146 -14.75 -4.82 -10.19
N ALA A 147 -13.80 -5.13 -11.09
CA ALA A 147 -13.70 -6.45 -11.71
C ALA A 147 -13.00 -7.55 -10.88
N LEU A 148 -12.21 -7.21 -9.85
CA LEU A 148 -11.50 -8.21 -9.03
C LEU A 148 -12.30 -8.69 -7.81
N PHE A 149 -13.39 -7.99 -7.50
CA PHE A 149 -14.23 -8.24 -6.33
C PHE A 149 -15.71 -8.33 -6.69
N SER A 150 -16.09 -8.34 -7.97
CA SER A 150 -17.43 -8.78 -8.36
C SER A 150 -17.60 -10.25 -7.98
N SER A 151 -18.46 -10.51 -7.01
CA SER A 151 -19.10 -11.81 -6.88
C SER A 151 -20.09 -11.95 -8.05
N ASP A 152 -20.06 -13.08 -8.73
CA ASP A 152 -21.25 -13.60 -9.43
C ASP A 152 -22.45 -13.68 -8.47
#